data_AF-A0A1Y2CGC7-F1
#
_entry.id   AF-A0A1Y2CGC7-F1
#
_cell.length_a   1.000
_cell.length_b   1.000
_cell.length_c   1.000
_cell.angle_alpha   90.00
_cell.angle_beta   90.00
_cell.angle_gamma   90.00
#
_symmetry.space_group_name_H-M   'P 1'
#
loop_
_entity.id
_entity.type
_entity.pdbx_description
1 polymer ?
#
loop_
_entity_poly.entity_id
_entity_poly.type
_entity_poly.pdbx_seq_one_letter_code
_entity_poly.pdbx_strand_id
1 'polypeptide(L)'
;MEAVSASAVTVAYVQKARSLFSCIMGALSFELIIEAAKTIAAGDHTTALTVLNLGCIGVAITVKAFLFAYCYLLRKYPSAGVLAQDHRNDIILNSTGIILSLMGQHIAWWIDPMGGIIIALWILINWSQTAIVNIQKFIGETAPPALLNKITYIAVSHHPDILQVDTVRAYSSGVGYFCEVDIVVDPLTTVHAAHDIAESLQVVLESLEEIERAFVHIDYNVTHHPEHLV
;
A
#
# COMPACT_ATOMS: atom_id res chain seq x y z
N MET A 1 -0.78 -20.84 13.73
CA MET A 1 -1.97 -20.22 13.11
C MET A 1 -2.36 -18.89 13.76
N GLU A 2 -2.50 -18.79 15.09
CA GLU A 2 -2.88 -17.52 15.75
C GLU A 2 -1.91 -16.33 15.52
N ALA A 3 -0.60 -16.58 15.54
CA ALA A 3 0.39 -15.50 15.33
C ALA A 3 0.41 -14.95 13.89
N VAL A 4 0.11 -15.79 12.90
CA VAL A 4 0.04 -15.41 11.48
C VAL A 4 -1.23 -14.60 11.22
N SER A 5 -2.36 -15.00 11.81
CA SER A 5 -3.61 -14.24 11.78
C SER A 5 -3.45 -12.83 12.39
N ALA A 6 -2.76 -12.69 13.53
CA ALA A 6 -2.53 -11.39 14.15
C ALA A 6 -1.61 -10.46 13.30
N SER A 7 -0.59 -11.01 12.65
CA SER A 7 0.28 -10.28 11.73
C SER A 7 -0.47 -9.80 10.49
N ALA A 8 -1.25 -10.69 9.87
CA ALA A 8 -2.07 -10.38 8.70
C ALA A 8 -3.10 -9.29 9.00
N VAL A 9 -3.83 -9.41 10.10
CA VAL A 9 -4.80 -8.40 10.53
C VAL A 9 -4.13 -7.03 10.72
N THR A 10 -2.96 -6.99 11.37
CA THR A 10 -2.24 -5.73 11.63
C THR A 10 -1.82 -5.04 10.34
N VAL A 11 -1.27 -5.76 9.36
CA VAL A 11 -0.84 -5.17 8.09
C VAL A 11 -2.05 -4.71 7.25
N ALA A 12 -3.19 -5.40 7.34
CA ALA A 12 -4.42 -5.02 6.64
C ALA A 12 -4.95 -3.68 7.16
N TYR A 13 -4.96 -3.50 8.48
CA TYR A 13 -5.31 -2.22 9.11
C TYR A 13 -4.35 -1.11 8.69
N VAL A 14 -3.05 -1.39 8.63
CA VAL A 14 -2.04 -0.41 8.20
C VAL A 14 -2.24 0.01 6.75
N GLN A 15 -2.58 -0.93 5.86
CA GLN A 15 -2.83 -0.62 4.46
C GLN A 15 -4.12 0.19 4.26
N LYS A 16 -5.19 -0.17 4.98
CA LYS A 16 -6.44 0.61 5.00
C LYS A 16 -6.21 2.03 5.54
N ALA A 17 -5.50 2.16 6.66
CA ALA A 17 -5.16 3.46 7.23
C ALA A 17 -4.32 4.31 6.27
N ARG A 18 -3.36 3.71 5.55
CA ARG A 18 -2.54 4.41 4.55
C ARG A 18 -3.36 4.92 3.37
N SER A 19 -4.31 4.14 2.87
CA SER A 19 -5.21 4.57 1.80
C SER A 19 -6.10 5.74 2.24
N LEU A 20 -6.71 5.64 3.43
CA LEU A 20 -7.51 6.73 4.02
C LEU A 20 -6.68 8.01 4.17
N PHE A 21 -5.48 7.89 4.74
CA PHE A 21 -4.58 9.02 4.95
C PHE A 21 -4.17 9.67 3.62
N SER A 22 -3.90 8.87 2.58
CA SER A 22 -3.58 9.38 1.24
C SER A 22 -4.73 10.20 0.65
N CYS A 23 -5.98 9.76 0.83
CA CYS A 23 -7.16 10.50 0.37
C CYS A 23 -7.34 11.83 1.13
N ILE A 24 -7.19 11.81 2.46
CA ILE A 24 -7.29 13.02 3.30
C ILE A 24 -6.21 14.02 2.92
N MET A 25 -4.96 13.57 2.81
CA MET A 25 -3.83 14.44 2.44
C MET A 25 -3.97 14.98 1.01
N GLY A 26 -4.49 14.19 0.08
CA GLY A 26 -4.81 14.65 -1.27
C GLY A 26 -5.86 15.77 -1.28
N ALA A 27 -6.94 15.62 -0.51
CA ALA A 27 -7.98 16.65 -0.38
C ALA A 27 -7.44 17.93 0.26
N LEU A 28 -6.68 17.83 1.35
CA LEU A 28 -6.04 18.98 2.00
C LEU A 28 -5.06 19.70 1.06
N SER A 29 -4.32 18.95 0.25
CA SER A 29 -3.41 19.54 -0.74
C SER A 29 -4.16 20.32 -1.81
N PHE A 30 -5.32 19.82 -2.25
CA PHE A 30 -6.15 20.52 -3.21
C PHE A 30 -6.72 21.84 -2.65
N GLU A 31 -7.19 21.82 -1.39
CA GLU A 31 -7.62 23.05 -0.68
C GLU A 31 -6.48 24.07 -0.57
N LEU A 32 -5.25 23.63 -0.25
CA LEU A 32 -4.08 24.51 -0.19
C LEU A 32 -3.78 25.18 -1.54
N ILE A 33 -3.93 24.45 -2.65
CA ILE A 33 -3.75 25.01 -4.00
C ILE A 33 -4.82 26.08 -4.27
N ILE A 34 -6.08 25.81 -3.94
CA ILE A 34 -7.18 26.76 -4.12
C ILE A 34 -6.94 28.03 -3.30
N GLU A 35 -6.58 27.89 -2.04
CA GLU A 35 -6.38 29.03 -1.15
C GLU A 35 -5.19 29.89 -1.60
N ALA A 36 -4.06 29.26 -1.95
CA ALA A 36 -2.90 29.98 -2.48
C ALA A 36 -3.21 30.68 -3.81
N ALA A 37 -4.00 30.06 -4.70
CA ALA A 37 -4.45 30.69 -5.94
C ALA A 37 -5.36 31.91 -5.69
N LYS A 38 -6.26 31.84 -4.71
CA LYS A 38 -7.08 32.98 -4.29
C LYS A 38 -6.21 34.11 -3.73
N THR A 39 -5.20 33.80 -2.91
CA THR A 39 -4.26 34.81 -2.37
C THR A 39 -3.53 35.56 -3.49
N ILE A 40 -3.07 34.83 -4.53
CA ILE A 40 -2.45 35.45 -5.71
C ILE A 40 -3.44 36.33 -6.47
N ALA A 41 -4.66 35.83 -6.70
CA ALA A 41 -5.69 36.55 -7.45
C ALA A 41 -6.21 37.80 -6.72
N ALA A 42 -6.27 37.76 -5.38
CA ALA A 42 -6.68 38.89 -4.55
C ALA A 42 -5.61 39.98 -4.48
N GLY A 43 -4.34 39.66 -4.79
CA GLY A 43 -3.23 40.59 -4.66
C GLY A 43 -3.01 41.05 -3.21
N ASP A 44 -3.45 40.25 -2.24
CA ASP A 44 -3.39 40.63 -0.82
C ASP A 44 -1.94 40.58 -0.32
N HIS A 45 -1.49 41.67 0.29
CA HIS A 45 -0.08 41.95 0.53
C HIS A 45 0.40 41.63 1.95
N THR A 46 -0.37 40.91 2.77
CA THR A 46 -0.04 40.79 4.20
C THR A 46 -0.34 39.44 4.84
N THR A 47 0.52 38.45 4.60
CA THR A 47 0.76 37.41 5.62
C THR A 47 1.86 37.91 6.55
N ALA A 48 1.52 38.83 7.47
CA ALA A 48 2.42 39.18 8.55
C ALA A 48 2.57 37.97 9.50
N LEU A 49 3.57 37.13 9.25
CA LEU A 49 4.05 36.10 10.15
C LEU A 49 4.29 36.72 11.53
N THR A 50 3.32 36.54 12.42
CA THR A 50 3.45 36.99 13.80
C THR A 50 4.43 36.07 14.51
N VAL A 51 5.13 36.57 15.53
CA VAL A 51 6.01 35.76 16.39
C VAL A 51 5.29 34.51 16.92
N LEU A 52 3.98 34.63 17.19
CA LEU A 52 3.11 33.53 17.56
C LEU A 52 3.03 32.43 16.48
N ASN A 53 2.88 32.80 15.20
CA ASN A 53 2.79 31.84 14.09
C ASN A 53 4.11 31.06 13.92
N LEU A 54 5.26 31.76 13.97
CA LEU A 54 6.56 31.09 13.96
C LEU A 54 6.72 30.15 15.18
N GLY A 55 6.27 30.59 16.35
CA GLY A 55 6.28 29.78 17.56
C GLY A 55 5.46 28.49 17.40
N CYS A 56 4.23 28.59 16.90
CA CYS A 56 3.36 27.45 16.66
C CYS A 56 3.95 26.45 15.64
N ILE A 57 4.47 26.94 14.51
CA ILE A 57 5.09 26.06 13.50
C ILE A 57 6.38 25.44 14.05
N GLY A 58 7.18 26.19 14.80
CA GLY A 58 8.40 25.68 15.45
C GLY A 58 8.11 24.57 16.46
N VAL A 59 7.06 24.71 17.27
CA VAL A 59 6.59 23.65 18.17
C VAL A 59 6.11 22.44 17.36
N ALA A 60 5.35 22.63 16.29
CA ALA A 60 4.87 21.53 15.45
C ALA A 60 6.03 20.74 14.83
N ILE A 61 7.05 21.42 14.28
CA ILE A 61 8.26 20.79 13.74
C ILE A 61 9.00 20.02 14.84
N THR A 62 9.12 20.60 16.02
CA THR A 62 9.81 19.96 17.15
C THR A 62 9.10 18.68 17.58
N VAL A 63 7.78 18.74 17.76
CA VAL A 63 6.96 17.55 18.10
C VAL A 63 7.09 16.49 17.02
N LYS A 64 7.00 16.87 15.74
CA LYS A 64 7.17 15.95 14.60
C LYS A 64 8.58 15.34 14.56
N ALA A 65 9.62 16.09 14.93
CA ALA A 65 10.99 15.56 15.02
C ALA A 65 11.14 14.53 16.15
N PHE A 66 10.52 14.75 17.31
CA PHE A 66 10.47 13.75 18.37
C PHE A 66 9.72 12.49 17.95
N LEU A 67 8.55 12.65 17.31
CA LEU A 67 7.77 11.52 16.79
C LEU A 67 8.53 10.78 15.69
N PHE A 68 9.24 11.49 14.82
CA PHE A 68 10.11 10.89 13.81
C PHE A 68 11.18 10.02 14.47
N ALA A 69 11.90 10.55 15.46
CA ALA A 69 12.93 9.79 16.18
C ALA A 69 12.33 8.55 16.85
N TYR A 70 11.17 8.68 17.50
CA TYR A 70 10.46 7.57 18.12
C TYR A 70 10.05 6.49 17.12
N CYS A 71 9.42 6.87 16.00
CA CYS A 71 9.01 5.94 14.95
C CYS A 71 10.22 5.30 14.25
N TYR A 72 11.32 6.04 14.11
CA TYR A 72 12.56 5.54 13.54
C TYR A 72 13.21 4.46 14.40
N LEU A 73 13.17 4.60 15.73
CA LEU A 73 13.61 3.55 16.67
C LEU A 73 12.75 2.29 16.53
N LEU A 74 11.46 2.45 16.26
CA LEU A 74 10.49 1.38 16.06
C LEU A 74 10.42 0.87 14.62
N ARG A 75 11.35 1.24 13.73
CA ARG A 75 11.36 0.87 12.29
C ARG A 75 11.33 -0.64 12.00
N LYS A 76 11.55 -1.48 13.01
CA LYS A 76 11.35 -2.92 12.93
C LYS A 76 9.91 -3.27 12.54
N TYR A 77 8.94 -2.43 12.91
CA TYR A 77 7.54 -2.58 12.55
C TYR A 77 7.24 -1.80 11.25
N PRO A 78 6.64 -2.44 10.23
CA PRO A 78 6.35 -1.79 8.93
C PRO A 78 5.48 -0.53 9.06
N SER A 79 4.56 -0.50 10.02
CA SER A 79 3.69 0.65 10.31
C SER A 79 4.48 1.86 10.81
N ALA A 80 5.41 1.65 11.74
CA ALA A 80 6.26 2.70 12.28
C ALA A 80 7.21 3.26 11.22
N GLY A 81 7.70 2.42 10.30
CA GLY A 81 8.52 2.87 9.17
C GLY A 81 7.80 3.88 8.26
N VAL A 82 6.53 3.64 7.96
CA VAL A 82 5.72 4.56 7.14
C VAL A 82 5.41 5.86 7.89
N LEU A 83 5.09 5.77 9.18
CA LEU A 83 4.83 6.95 10.00
C LEU A 83 6.10 7.81 10.19
N ALA A 84 7.27 7.18 10.28
CA ALA A 84 8.55 7.90 10.27
C ALA A 84 8.78 8.63 8.93
N GLN A 85 8.47 8.00 7.80
CA GLN A 85 8.58 8.65 6.50
C GLN A 85 7.65 9.86 6.38
N ASP A 86 6.42 9.75 6.88
CA ASP A 86 5.45 10.86 6.95
C ASP A 86 6.01 12.03 7.78
N HIS A 87 6.44 11.76 9.01
CA HIS A 87 6.98 12.81 9.88
C HIS A 87 8.23 13.47 9.30
N ARG A 88 9.09 12.72 8.61
CA ARG A 88 10.23 13.28 7.89
C ARG A 88 9.78 14.25 6.79
N ASN A 89 8.79 13.85 5.99
CA ASN A 89 8.26 14.69 4.92
C ASN A 89 7.62 15.96 5.50
N ASP A 90 6.87 15.86 6.60
CA ASP A 90 6.28 17.01 7.30
C ASP A 90 7.33 17.99 7.81
N ILE A 91 8.44 17.50 8.39
CA ILE A 91 9.52 18.37 8.86
C ILE A 91 10.12 19.14 7.68
N ILE A 92 10.42 18.46 6.58
CA ILE A 92 11.01 19.08 5.38
C ILE A 92 10.06 20.12 4.79
N LEU A 93 8.79 19.77 4.61
CA LEU A 93 7.80 20.64 4.00
C LEU A 93 7.49 21.87 4.85
N ASN A 94 7.25 21.69 6.15
CA ASN A 94 6.97 22.81 7.04
C ASN A 94 8.18 23.74 7.20
N SER A 95 9.40 23.18 7.24
CA SER A 95 10.62 24.01 7.26
C SER A 95 10.78 24.80 5.96
N THR A 96 10.53 24.17 4.82
CA THR A 96 10.57 24.84 3.51
C THR A 96 9.49 25.90 3.40
N GLY A 97 8.28 25.65 3.93
CA GLY A 97 7.19 26.61 4.00
C GLY A 97 7.55 27.86 4.80
N ILE A 98 8.20 27.71 5.97
CA ILE A 98 8.71 28.87 6.73
C ILE A 98 9.70 29.69 5.88
N ILE A 99 10.65 29.02 5.22
CA ILE A 99 11.66 29.71 4.40
C ILE A 99 10.98 30.50 3.28
N LEU A 100 10.04 29.88 2.56
CA LEU A 100 9.31 30.53 1.47
C LEU A 100 8.45 31.70 1.96
N SER A 101 7.83 31.55 3.13
CA SER A 101 7.02 32.62 3.73
C SER A 101 7.88 33.80 4.20
N LEU A 102 9.05 33.55 4.80
CA LEU A 102 10.02 34.60 5.14
C LEU A 102 10.57 35.30 3.89
N MET A 103 10.86 34.54 2.82
CA MET A 103 11.25 35.11 1.52
C MET A 103 10.12 35.95 0.90
N GLY A 104 8.86 35.53 1.08
CA GLY A 104 7.68 36.29 0.67
C GLY A 104 7.60 37.67 1.29
N GLN A 105 7.97 37.78 2.57
CA GLN A 105 7.96 39.06 3.29
C GLN A 105 9.12 39.98 2.90
N HIS A 106 10.31 39.44 2.67
CA HIS A 106 11.52 40.24 2.48
C HIS A 106 11.88 40.52 1.01
N ILE A 107 11.48 39.64 0.08
CA ILE A 107 11.89 39.71 -1.33
C ILE A 107 10.70 40.08 -2.23
N ALA A 108 9.67 39.23 -2.27
CA ALA A 108 8.50 39.47 -3.09
C ALA A 108 7.28 38.70 -2.56
N TRP A 109 6.16 39.42 -2.38
CA TRP A 109 4.94 38.90 -1.74
C TRP A 109 4.37 37.63 -2.38
N TRP A 110 4.55 37.45 -3.70
CA TRP A 110 4.02 36.30 -4.44
C TRP A 110 4.81 34.99 -4.21
N ILE A 111 6.01 35.07 -3.62
CA ILE A 111 6.87 33.90 -3.37
C ILE A 111 6.20 32.93 -2.38
N ASP A 112 5.56 33.44 -1.34
CA ASP A 112 4.87 32.63 -0.33
C ASP A 112 3.72 31.79 -0.93
N PRO A 113 2.72 32.40 -1.61
CA PRO A 113 1.63 31.62 -2.20
C PRO A 113 2.11 30.75 -3.38
N MET A 114 3.09 31.18 -4.18
CA MET A 114 3.67 30.30 -5.21
C MET A 114 4.38 29.09 -4.59
N GLY A 115 5.13 29.32 -3.52
CA GLY A 115 5.79 28.27 -2.74
C GLY A 115 4.78 27.26 -2.17
N GLY A 116 3.66 27.77 -1.64
CA GLY A 116 2.53 26.96 -1.19
C GLY A 116 1.96 26.07 -2.28
N ILE A 117 1.75 26.59 -3.50
CA ILE A 117 1.29 25.80 -4.65
C ILE A 117 2.28 24.70 -5.01
N ILE A 118 3.57 25.02 -5.09
CA ILE A 118 4.62 24.04 -5.42
C ILE A 118 4.66 22.91 -4.38
N ILE A 119 4.63 23.26 -3.10
CA ILE A 119 4.58 22.31 -1.99
C ILE A 119 3.32 21.45 -2.07
N ALA A 120 2.16 22.06 -2.25
CA ALA A 120 0.89 21.34 -2.30
C ALA A 120 0.81 20.38 -3.51
N LEU A 121 1.34 20.77 -4.67
CA LEU A 121 1.47 19.88 -5.83
C LEU A 121 2.40 18.70 -5.53
N TRP A 122 3.52 18.94 -4.85
CA TRP A 122 4.43 17.87 -4.45
C TRP A 122 3.76 16.87 -3.49
N ILE A 123 3.03 17.37 -2.49
CA ILE A 123 2.25 16.54 -1.57
C ILE A 123 1.20 15.73 -2.36
N LEU A 124 0.44 16.39 -3.23
CA LEU A 124 -0.59 15.77 -4.04
C LEU A 124 -0.03 14.64 -4.91
N ILE A 125 1.10 14.84 -5.60
CA ILE A 125 1.73 13.80 -6.43
C ILE A 125 2.16 12.60 -5.59
N ASN A 126 2.88 12.84 -4.48
CA ASN A 126 3.38 11.76 -3.62
C ASN A 126 2.25 10.92 -3.02
N TRP A 127 1.20 11.57 -2.52
CA TRP A 127 0.06 10.86 -1.92
C TRP A 127 -0.84 10.21 -2.98
N SER A 128 -0.96 10.79 -4.18
CA SER A 128 -1.69 10.16 -5.29
C SER A 128 -0.99 8.87 -5.75
N GLN A 129 0.34 8.89 -5.89
CA GLN A 129 1.11 7.67 -6.18
C GLN A 129 0.92 6.61 -5.10
N THR A 130 0.98 7.02 -3.83
CA THR A 130 0.74 6.12 -2.69
C THR A 130 -0.68 5.55 -2.72
N ALA A 131 -1.69 6.37 -3.01
CA ALA A 131 -3.08 5.93 -3.12
C ALA A 131 -3.25 4.87 -4.21
N ILE A 132 -2.70 5.12 -5.42
CA ILE A 132 -2.79 4.19 -6.56
C ILE A 132 -2.19 2.83 -6.20
N VAL A 133 -0.99 2.80 -5.63
CA VAL A 133 -0.34 1.53 -5.23
C VAL A 133 -1.16 0.78 -4.20
N ASN A 134 -1.74 1.46 -3.21
CA ASN A 134 -2.58 0.77 -2.21
C ASN A 134 -3.90 0.30 -2.81
N ILE A 135 -4.49 1.05 -3.73
CA ILE A 135 -5.71 0.67 -4.46
C ILE A 135 -5.47 -0.56 -5.32
N GLN A 136 -4.34 -0.63 -6.04
CA GLN A 136 -3.98 -1.81 -6.84
C GLN A 136 -3.92 -3.09 -6.01
N LYS A 137 -3.42 -3.01 -4.78
CA LYS A 137 -3.42 -4.14 -3.84
C LYS A 137 -4.82 -4.54 -3.37
N PHE A 138 -5.78 -3.62 -3.33
CA PHE A 138 -7.17 -3.94 -3.03
C PHE A 138 -7.92 -4.54 -4.24
N ILE A 139 -7.51 -4.20 -5.45
CA ILE A 139 -8.12 -4.72 -6.69
C ILE A 139 -7.61 -6.12 -7.03
N GLY A 140 -6.56 -6.60 -6.35
CA GLY A 140 -6.02 -7.96 -6.56
C GLY A 140 -4.82 -7.97 -7.49
N GLU A 141 -3.78 -7.18 -7.17
CA GLU A 141 -2.49 -7.24 -7.88
C GLU A 141 -1.93 -8.66 -7.88
N THR A 142 -1.48 -9.12 -9.05
CA THR A 142 -0.90 -10.47 -9.22
C THR A 142 0.36 -10.65 -8.38
N ALA A 143 0.54 -11.84 -7.83
CA ALA A 143 1.71 -12.23 -7.07
C ALA A 143 3.00 -12.12 -7.91
N PRO A 144 4.14 -11.82 -7.26
CA PRO A 144 5.43 -11.80 -7.95
C PRO A 144 5.74 -13.16 -8.58
N PRO A 145 6.42 -13.21 -9.74
CA PRO A 145 6.72 -14.47 -10.45
C PRO A 145 7.45 -15.51 -9.60
N ALA A 146 8.26 -15.08 -8.63
CA ALA A 146 8.95 -15.98 -7.70
C ALA A 146 7.96 -16.78 -6.82
N LEU A 147 6.87 -16.16 -6.37
CA LEU A 147 5.84 -16.83 -5.57
C LEU A 147 4.99 -17.75 -6.47
N LEU A 148 4.62 -17.31 -7.67
CA LEU A 148 3.91 -18.15 -8.64
C LEU A 148 4.71 -19.42 -8.95
N ASN A 149 6.00 -19.29 -9.25
CA ASN A 149 6.88 -20.44 -9.54
C ASN A 149 6.99 -21.39 -8.33
N LYS A 150 7.05 -20.86 -7.10
CA LYS A 150 7.07 -21.65 -5.87
C LYS A 150 5.79 -22.47 -5.71
N ILE A 151 4.62 -21.85 -5.93
CA ILE A 151 3.31 -22.52 -5.89
C ILE A 151 3.24 -23.60 -6.97
N THR A 152 3.61 -23.27 -8.21
CA THR A 152 3.63 -24.23 -9.34
C THR A 152 4.52 -25.42 -9.04
N TYR A 153 5.71 -25.20 -8.51
CA TYR A 153 6.63 -26.29 -8.16
C TYR A 153 6.04 -27.21 -7.10
N ILE A 154 5.44 -26.65 -6.04
CA ILE A 154 4.78 -27.41 -4.99
C ILE A 154 3.63 -28.23 -5.59
N ALA A 155 2.77 -27.61 -6.40
CA ALA A 155 1.63 -28.29 -7.03
C ALA A 155 2.06 -29.46 -7.93
N VAL A 156 3.07 -29.27 -8.79
CA VAL A 156 3.58 -30.32 -9.68
C VAL A 156 4.24 -31.47 -8.90
N SER A 157 4.87 -31.19 -7.76
CA SER A 157 5.60 -32.19 -6.97
C SER A 157 4.80 -32.83 -5.84
N HIS A 158 3.54 -32.44 -5.66
CA HIS A 158 2.73 -32.82 -4.50
C HIS A 158 2.30 -34.30 -4.50
N HIS A 159 1.83 -34.81 -5.64
CA HIS A 159 1.30 -36.18 -5.73
C HIS A 159 1.49 -36.79 -7.14
N PRO A 160 1.83 -38.09 -7.27
CA PRO A 160 2.05 -38.74 -8.58
C PRO A 160 0.80 -38.79 -9.48
N ASP A 161 -0.40 -38.76 -8.91
CA ASP A 161 -1.65 -38.78 -9.67
C ASP A 161 -2.02 -37.41 -10.29
N ILE A 162 -1.26 -36.36 -9.97
CA ILE A 162 -1.35 -35.06 -10.64
C ILE A 162 -0.63 -35.19 -11.97
N LEU A 163 -1.40 -35.26 -13.06
CA LEU A 163 -0.87 -35.42 -14.41
C LEU A 163 -0.28 -34.10 -14.92
N GLN A 164 -0.93 -32.99 -14.59
CA GLN A 164 -0.56 -31.66 -15.04
C GLN A 164 -1.11 -30.58 -14.08
N VAL A 165 -0.41 -29.46 -13.98
CA VAL A 165 -0.95 -28.22 -13.42
C VAL A 165 -1.30 -27.32 -14.59
N ASP A 166 -2.58 -26.97 -14.73
CA ASP A 166 -3.08 -26.19 -15.86
C ASP A 166 -2.84 -24.70 -15.64
N THR A 167 -3.40 -24.18 -14.54
CA THR A 167 -3.37 -22.76 -14.23
C THR A 167 -2.94 -22.54 -12.78
N VAL A 168 -2.05 -21.57 -12.57
CA VAL A 168 -1.69 -21.07 -11.24
C VAL A 168 -1.88 -19.56 -11.23
N ARG A 169 -2.75 -19.10 -10.35
CA ARG A 169 -3.01 -17.68 -10.13
C ARG A 169 -2.80 -17.38 -8.66
N ALA A 170 -2.23 -16.23 -8.39
CA ALA A 170 -2.22 -15.69 -7.06
C ALA A 170 -2.39 -14.18 -7.13
N TYR A 171 -3.32 -13.64 -6.34
CA TYR A 171 -3.66 -12.22 -6.33
C TYR A 171 -3.77 -11.71 -4.90
N SER A 172 -3.44 -10.43 -4.72
CA SER A 172 -3.32 -9.83 -3.40
C SER A 172 -4.69 -9.75 -2.70
N SER A 173 -4.74 -10.24 -1.46
CA SER A 173 -5.84 -10.07 -0.51
C SER A 173 -5.41 -9.07 0.58
N GLY A 174 -4.94 -7.90 0.16
CA GLY A 174 -4.43 -6.87 1.06
C GLY A 174 -3.03 -7.16 1.64
N VAL A 175 -2.87 -8.25 2.38
CA VAL A 175 -1.62 -8.59 3.12
C VAL A 175 -0.96 -9.87 2.62
N GLY A 176 -1.76 -10.90 2.39
CA GLY A 176 -1.32 -12.14 1.75
C GLY A 176 -1.81 -12.22 0.32
N TYR A 177 -1.65 -13.40 -0.25
CA TYR A 177 -2.21 -13.75 -1.54
C TYR A 177 -3.28 -14.82 -1.36
N PHE A 178 -4.38 -14.70 -2.11
CA PHE A 178 -5.19 -15.87 -2.43
C PHE A 178 -4.55 -16.55 -3.63
N CYS A 179 -4.41 -17.87 -3.58
CA CYS A 179 -3.99 -18.64 -4.73
C CYS A 179 -5.09 -19.57 -5.22
N GLU A 180 -5.19 -19.66 -6.54
CA GLU A 180 -6.05 -20.58 -7.27
C GLU A 180 -5.13 -21.47 -8.10
N VAL A 181 -5.27 -22.78 -7.92
CA VAL A 181 -4.44 -23.79 -8.58
C VAL A 181 -5.36 -24.84 -9.20
N ASP A 182 -5.23 -25.01 -10.50
CA ASP A 182 -6.03 -25.97 -11.25
C ASP A 182 -5.13 -27.17 -11.61
N ILE A 183 -5.48 -28.34 -11.08
CA ILE A 183 -4.73 -29.59 -11.28
C ILE A 183 -5.54 -30.57 -12.12
N VAL A 184 -4.86 -31.30 -13.00
CA VAL A 184 -5.46 -32.34 -13.83
C VAL A 184 -5.14 -33.71 -13.25
N VAL A 185 -6.19 -34.51 -13.02
CA VAL A 185 -6.09 -35.92 -12.58
C VAL A 185 -6.73 -36.86 -13.59
N ASP A 186 -6.44 -38.15 -13.49
CA ASP A 186 -7.05 -39.17 -14.37
C ASP A 186 -8.60 -39.18 -14.21
N PRO A 187 -9.38 -39.16 -15.30
CA PRO A 187 -10.85 -39.23 -15.26
C PRO A 187 -11.42 -40.46 -14.54
N LEU A 188 -10.64 -41.54 -14.42
CA LEU A 188 -11.01 -42.77 -13.71
C LEU A 188 -10.74 -42.68 -12.20
N THR A 189 -10.05 -41.63 -11.75
CA THR A 189 -9.84 -41.35 -10.33
C THR A 189 -11.18 -41.13 -9.64
N THR A 190 -11.41 -41.82 -8.52
CA THR A 190 -12.64 -41.62 -7.74
C THR A 190 -12.68 -40.20 -7.18
N VAL A 191 -13.88 -39.61 -7.07
CA VAL A 191 -14.08 -38.26 -6.48
C VAL A 191 -13.47 -38.15 -5.09
N HIS A 192 -13.51 -39.23 -4.30
CA HIS A 192 -12.89 -39.27 -2.98
C HIS A 192 -11.37 -39.12 -3.04
N ALA A 193 -10.70 -39.92 -3.88
CA ALA A 193 -9.24 -39.83 -4.04
C ALA A 193 -8.81 -38.47 -4.60
N ALA A 194 -9.56 -37.95 -5.59
CA ALA A 194 -9.32 -36.63 -6.15
C ALA A 194 -9.45 -35.53 -5.08
N HIS A 195 -10.53 -35.55 -4.29
CA HIS A 195 -10.73 -34.63 -3.17
C HIS A 195 -9.57 -34.66 -2.18
N ASP A 196 -9.12 -35.85 -1.75
CA ASP A 196 -8.04 -35.99 -0.78
C ASP A 196 -6.70 -35.43 -1.31
N ILE A 197 -6.43 -35.59 -2.61
CA ILE A 197 -5.26 -34.99 -3.28
C ILE A 197 -5.36 -33.46 -3.27
N ALA A 198 -6.52 -32.90 -3.64
CA ALA A 198 -6.71 -31.45 -3.67
C ALA A 198 -6.71 -30.82 -2.27
N GLU A 199 -7.37 -31.44 -1.30
CA GLU A 199 -7.40 -30.97 0.09
C GLU A 199 -5.98 -31.00 0.69
N SER A 200 -5.23 -32.08 0.46
CA SER A 200 -3.84 -32.14 0.93
C SER A 200 -2.95 -31.10 0.26
N LEU A 201 -3.15 -30.80 -1.03
CA LEU A 201 -2.43 -29.73 -1.73
C LEU A 201 -2.80 -28.36 -1.17
N GLN A 202 -4.09 -28.12 -0.90
CA GLN A 202 -4.58 -26.89 -0.28
C GLN A 202 -3.90 -26.66 1.06
N VAL A 203 -3.84 -27.67 1.93
CA VAL A 203 -3.19 -27.58 3.25
C VAL A 203 -1.70 -27.23 3.12
N VAL A 204 -0.99 -27.82 2.14
CA VAL A 204 0.42 -27.52 1.89
C VAL A 204 0.59 -26.08 1.41
N LEU A 205 -0.26 -25.60 0.50
CA LEU A 205 -0.19 -24.23 0.01
C LEU A 205 -0.53 -23.19 1.08
N GLU A 206 -1.54 -23.45 1.91
CA GLU A 206 -1.91 -22.61 3.06
C GLU A 206 -0.87 -22.62 4.19
N SER A 207 0.11 -23.54 4.15
CA SER A 207 1.24 -23.54 5.08
C SER A 207 2.31 -22.49 4.74
N LEU A 208 2.27 -21.91 3.54
CA LEU A 208 3.16 -20.84 3.13
C LEU A 208 2.77 -19.53 3.82
N GLU A 209 3.75 -18.83 4.40
CA GLU A 209 3.52 -17.56 5.13
C GLU A 209 2.88 -16.48 4.23
N GLU A 210 3.15 -16.55 2.92
CA GLU A 210 2.63 -15.59 1.94
C GLU A 210 1.18 -15.86 1.51
N ILE A 211 0.64 -17.07 1.75
CA ILE A 211 -0.68 -17.51 1.27
C ILE A 211 -1.70 -17.44 2.40
N GLU A 212 -2.76 -16.65 2.22
CA GLU A 212 -3.85 -16.54 3.19
C GLU A 212 -4.90 -17.64 3.00
N ARG A 213 -5.16 -17.99 1.74
CA ARG A 213 -6.11 -19.03 1.35
C ARG A 213 -5.69 -19.63 0.01
N ALA A 214 -5.85 -20.95 -0.12
CA ALA A 214 -5.67 -21.64 -1.39
C ALA A 214 -7.00 -22.25 -1.84
N PHE A 215 -7.27 -22.17 -3.13
CA PHE A 215 -8.37 -22.86 -3.81
C PHE A 215 -7.75 -23.81 -4.83
N VAL A 216 -8.05 -25.09 -4.70
CA VAL A 216 -7.54 -26.11 -5.62
C VAL A 216 -8.73 -26.63 -6.43
N HIS A 217 -8.75 -26.33 -7.72
CA HIS A 217 -9.71 -26.92 -8.65
C HIS A 217 -9.14 -28.22 -9.21
N ILE A 218 -10.02 -29.21 -9.42
CA ILE A 218 -9.65 -30.48 -10.01
C ILE A 218 -10.34 -30.64 -11.36
N ASP A 219 -9.53 -30.75 -12.40
CA ASP A 219 -9.96 -31.06 -13.74
C ASP A 219 -9.61 -32.48 -14.16
N TYR A 220 -10.38 -32.98 -15.11
CA TYR A 220 -10.08 -34.23 -15.81
C TYR A 220 -9.66 -33.99 -17.27
N ASN A 221 -9.72 -32.73 -17.75
CA ASN A 221 -9.44 -32.38 -19.13
C ASN A 221 -8.61 -31.08 -19.25
N VAL A 222 -7.58 -31.15 -20.07
CA VAL A 222 -6.61 -30.08 -20.34
C VAL A 222 -7.10 -29.07 -21.39
N THR A 223 -8.23 -29.34 -22.05
CA THR A 223 -8.74 -28.56 -23.19
C THR A 223 -10.02 -27.81 -22.86
N HIS A 224 -10.03 -27.06 -21.75
CA HIS A 224 -11.14 -26.19 -21.38
C HIS A 224 -10.75 -24.71 -21.50
N HIS A 225 -11.73 -23.84 -21.80
CA HIS A 225 -11.52 -22.39 -21.71
C HIS A 225 -11.44 -22.00 -20.23
N PRO A 226 -10.59 -21.04 -19.84
CA PRO A 226 -10.47 -20.61 -18.44
C PRO A 226 -11.85 -20.22 -17.91
N GLU A 227 -12.34 -21.01 -16.96
CA GLU A 227 -13.70 -20.91 -16.41
C GLU A 227 -13.88 -19.71 -15.47
N HIS A 228 -12.77 -19.27 -14.87
CA HIS A 228 -12.70 -18.06 -14.07
C HIS A 228 -11.91 -16.99 -14.84
N LEU A 229 -12.59 -15.89 -15.17
CA LEU A 229 -11.98 -14.66 -15.67
C LEU A 229 -11.77 -13.72 -14.47
N VAL A 230 -10.53 -13.29 -14.24
CA VAL A 230 -10.17 -12.27 -13.24
C VAL A 230 -10.18 -10.89 -13.89
#